data_AF-A0AAD6NX05-F1
#
_entry.id   AF-A0AAD6NX05-F1
#
_cell.length_a   1.000
_cell.length_b   1.000
_cell.length_c   1.000
_cell.angle_alpha   90.00
_cell.angle_beta   90.00
_cell.angle_gamma   90.00
#
_symmetry.space_group_name_H-M   'P 1'
#
loop_
_entity.id
_entity.type
_entity.pdbx_description
1 polymer ?
#
loop_
_entity_poly.entity_id
_entity_poly.type
_entity_poly.pdbx_seq_one_letter_code
_entity_poly.pdbx_strand_id
1 'polypeptide(L)'
;MQVFHSIKWGVLLKEGKEQEEGILAALQNLRCLEEEIRGKKFFGGEAIGLADLALGWLAFYLDISEEVAGLKLVDQESFPSLVAWMREFASCSRRPWKLAG
;
A
#
# COMPACT_ATOMS: atom_id res chain seq x y z
N MET A 1 -0.89 12.77 -1.11
CA MET A 1 -1.75 12.58 -2.31
C MET A 1 -1.00 12.04 -3.54
N GLN A 2 0.32 12.25 -3.68
CA GLN A 2 1.07 11.80 -4.87
C GLN A 2 1.13 10.28 -5.06
N VAL A 3 1.13 9.49 -3.98
CA VAL A 3 1.16 8.02 -3.99
C VAL A 3 -0.04 7.40 -4.71
N PHE A 4 -1.25 7.90 -4.44
CA PHE A 4 -2.47 7.45 -5.12
C PHE A 4 -2.43 7.77 -6.61
N HIS A 5 -1.90 8.95 -6.97
CA HIS A 5 -1.84 9.38 -8.36
C HIS A 5 -0.82 8.54 -9.17
N SER A 6 0.37 8.27 -8.63
CA SER A 6 1.39 7.46 -9.33
C SER A 6 0.93 6.02 -9.54
N ILE A 7 0.30 5.40 -8.53
CA ILE A 7 -0.16 4.01 -8.62
C ILE A 7 -1.36 3.91 -9.55
N LYS A 8 -2.40 4.73 -9.36
CA LYS A 8 -3.64 4.61 -10.16
C LYS A 8 -3.47 5.05 -11.62
N TRP A 9 -2.75 6.14 -11.89
CA TRP A 9 -2.62 6.66 -13.25
C TRP A 9 -1.38 6.15 -14.00
N GLY A 10 -0.30 5.86 -13.29
CA GLY A 10 0.95 5.37 -13.89
C GLY A 10 0.94 3.88 -14.18
N VAL A 11 0.47 3.06 -13.25
CA VAL A 11 0.59 1.60 -13.33
C VAL A 11 -0.57 0.95 -14.09
N LEU A 12 -1.79 1.47 -13.90
CA LEU A 12 -3.04 0.83 -14.36
C LEU A 12 -3.58 1.35 -15.70
N LEU A 13 -3.25 2.56 -16.11
CA LEU A 13 -3.91 3.25 -17.25
C LEU A 13 -2.95 3.67 -18.38
N LYS A 14 -1.66 3.40 -18.22
CA LYS A 14 -0.62 3.73 -19.21
C LYS A 14 0.07 2.45 -19.66
N GLU A 15 0.61 2.47 -20.87
CA GLU A 15 1.33 1.35 -21.49
C GLU A 15 2.71 1.80 -21.97
N GLY A 16 3.63 0.85 -22.12
CA GLY A 16 4.98 1.11 -22.61
C GLY A 16 5.79 2.01 -21.68
N LYS A 17 6.54 2.96 -22.24
CA LYS A 17 7.52 3.78 -21.50
C LYS A 17 6.90 4.60 -20.36
N GLU A 18 5.69 5.12 -20.55
CA GLU A 18 5.05 5.91 -19.49
C GLU A 18 4.60 5.08 -18.29
N GLN A 19 4.30 3.79 -18.53
CA GLN A 19 3.99 2.84 -17.46
C GLN A 19 5.25 2.53 -16.64
N GLU A 20 6.37 2.30 -17.31
CA GLU A 20 7.67 2.05 -16.65
C GLU A 20 8.08 3.23 -15.74
N GLU A 21 7.96 4.46 -16.22
CA GLU A 21 8.23 5.66 -15.42
C GLU A 21 7.28 5.77 -14.22
N GLY A 22 6.00 5.44 -14.42
CA GLY A 22 4.99 5.38 -13.35
C GLY A 22 5.33 4.35 -12.28
N ILE A 23 5.78 3.15 -12.68
CA ILE A 23 6.22 2.07 -11.79
C ILE A 23 7.43 2.52 -10.97
N LEU A 24 8.43 3.13 -11.61
CA LEU A 24 9.63 3.61 -10.91
C LEU A 24 9.29 4.66 -9.85
N ALA A 25 8.42 5.62 -10.20
CA ALA A 25 7.94 6.64 -9.26
C ALA A 25 7.13 6.02 -8.11
N ALA A 26 6.27 5.03 -8.39
CA ALA A 26 5.55 4.30 -7.37
C ALA A 26 6.49 3.56 -6.41
N LEU A 27 7.48 2.84 -6.94
CA LEU A 27 8.48 2.13 -6.13
C LEU A 27 9.32 3.07 -5.26
N GLN A 28 9.68 4.25 -5.76
CA GLN A 28 10.37 5.27 -4.94
C GLN A 28 9.51 5.72 -3.76
N ASN A 29 8.23 6.03 -4.00
CA ASN A 29 7.30 6.42 -2.95
C ASN A 29 7.09 5.30 -1.92
N LEU A 30 6.94 4.05 -2.38
CA LEU A 30 6.80 2.88 -1.51
C LEU A 30 8.05 2.67 -0.65
N ARG A 31 9.25 2.87 -1.21
CA ARG A 31 10.51 2.80 -0.43
C ARG A 31 10.56 3.86 0.67
N CYS A 32 10.14 5.09 0.38
CA CYS A 32 10.05 6.11 1.43
C CYS A 32 9.10 5.68 2.55
N LEU A 33 7.93 5.12 2.20
CA LEU A 33 6.97 4.66 3.21
C LEU A 33 7.52 3.49 4.04
N GLU A 34 8.22 2.54 3.43
CA GLU A 34 8.87 1.41 4.12
C GLU A 34 9.89 1.89 5.15
N GLU A 35 10.74 2.84 4.80
CA GLU A 35 11.70 3.45 5.73
C GLU A 35 10.97 4.17 6.88
N GLU A 36 9.92 4.94 6.55
CA GLU A 36 9.16 5.70 7.56
C GLU A 36 8.42 4.80 8.56
N ILE A 37 7.93 3.63 8.13
CA ILE A 37 7.23 2.69 9.01
C ILE A 37 8.15 1.71 9.72
N ARG A 38 9.44 1.62 9.32
CA ARG A 38 10.38 0.65 9.88
C ARG A 38 10.40 0.72 11.41
N GLY A 39 10.18 -0.43 12.04
CA GLY A 39 10.16 -0.58 13.50
C GLY A 39 8.89 -0.05 14.19
N LYS A 40 7.86 0.34 13.44
CA LYS A 40 6.56 0.78 13.97
C LYS A 40 5.46 -0.20 13.58
N LYS A 41 4.45 -0.35 14.45
CA LYS A 41 3.25 -1.13 14.14
C LYS A 41 2.34 -0.38 13.16
N PHE A 42 2.15 0.90 13.42
CA PHE A 42 1.39 1.86 12.61
C PHE A 42 2.27 3.07 12.31
N PHE A 43 1.95 3.86 11.29
CA PHE A 43 2.62 5.14 11.06
C PHE A 43 2.45 6.08 12.27
N GLY A 44 1.33 5.95 13.00
CA GLY A 44 1.09 6.58 14.30
C GLY A 44 1.85 5.98 15.50
N GLY A 45 2.69 4.96 15.31
CA GLY A 45 3.40 4.26 16.37
C GLY A 45 2.64 3.02 16.85
N GLU A 46 2.23 3.01 18.12
CA GLU A 46 1.52 1.88 18.75
C GLU A 46 0.02 1.83 18.41
N ALA A 47 -0.54 2.94 17.95
CA ALA A 47 -1.95 3.07 17.59
C ALA A 47 -2.11 3.69 16.20
N ILE A 48 -3.27 3.47 15.58
CA ILE A 48 -3.64 4.06 14.29
C ILE A 48 -3.62 5.59 14.42
N GLY A 49 -2.78 6.23 13.62
CA GLY A 49 -2.67 7.68 13.52
C GLY A 49 -3.28 8.23 12.22
N LEU A 50 -3.11 9.55 12.02
CA LEU A 50 -3.63 10.23 10.84
C LEU A 50 -3.06 9.67 9.52
N ALA A 51 -1.75 9.35 9.51
CA ALA A 51 -1.09 8.79 8.34
C ALA A 51 -1.64 7.41 7.97
N ASP A 52 -1.94 6.56 8.96
CA ASP A 52 -2.55 5.25 8.74
C ASP A 52 -3.92 5.38 8.07
N LEU A 53 -4.76 6.31 8.54
CA LEU A 53 -6.06 6.57 7.95
C LEU A 53 -5.94 7.11 6.52
N ALA A 54 -4.97 8.00 6.27
CA ALA A 54 -4.73 8.58 4.95
C ALA A 54 -4.15 7.56 3.94
N LEU A 55 -3.38 6.59 4.41
CA LEU A 55 -2.74 5.55 3.59
C LEU A 55 -3.53 4.25 3.57
N GLY A 56 -4.54 4.09 4.41
CA GLY A 56 -5.25 2.83 4.62
C GLY A 56 -5.88 2.21 3.37
N TRP A 57 -6.17 3.01 2.34
CA TRP A 57 -6.60 2.51 1.03
C TRP A 57 -5.55 1.61 0.36
N LEU A 58 -4.26 1.79 0.65
CA LEU A 58 -3.16 1.00 0.11
C LEU A 58 -3.31 -0.48 0.50
N ALA A 59 -3.75 -0.76 1.72
CA ALA A 59 -3.93 -2.11 2.25
C ALA A 59 -5.04 -2.92 1.54
N PHE A 60 -5.90 -2.28 0.74
CA PHE A 60 -6.98 -2.95 0.01
C PHE A 60 -6.89 -2.79 -1.51
N TYR A 61 -6.37 -1.67 -1.99
CA TYR A 61 -6.37 -1.34 -3.42
C TYR A 61 -5.13 -1.87 -4.15
N LEU A 62 -4.01 -2.03 -3.46
CA LEU A 62 -2.75 -2.38 -4.09
C LEU A 62 -2.79 -3.79 -4.68
N ASP A 63 -3.25 -4.78 -3.90
CA ASP A 63 -3.39 -6.17 -4.36
C ASP A 63 -4.27 -6.29 -5.62
N ILE A 64 -5.40 -5.58 -5.64
CA ILE A 64 -6.32 -5.57 -6.80
C ILE A 64 -5.63 -4.95 -8.03
N SER A 65 -4.87 -3.88 -7.82
CA SER A 65 -4.16 -3.18 -8.89
C SER A 65 -3.03 -4.02 -9.48
N GLU A 66 -2.29 -4.70 -8.61
CA GLU A 66 -1.23 -5.67 -8.96
C GLU A 66 -1.77 -6.81 -9.82
N GLU A 67 -2.91 -7.39 -9.42
CA GLU A 67 -3.57 -8.46 -10.18
C GLU A 67 -4.02 -8.00 -11.57
N VAL A 68 -4.68 -6.85 -11.66
CA VAL A 68 -5.18 -6.30 -12.94
C VAL A 68 -4.04 -5.90 -13.87
N ALA A 69 -2.96 -5.32 -13.35
CA ALA A 69 -1.83 -4.88 -14.16
C ALA A 69 -0.82 -6.02 -14.44
N GLY A 70 -0.95 -7.18 -13.80
CA GLY A 70 0.01 -8.27 -13.90
C GLY A 70 1.39 -7.92 -13.31
N LEU A 71 1.42 -7.08 -12.27
CA LEU A 71 2.64 -6.54 -11.67
C LEU A 71 2.70 -6.85 -10.18
N LYS A 72 3.91 -6.88 -9.62
CA LYS A 72 4.15 -6.96 -8.18
C LYS A 72 4.98 -5.76 -7.77
N LEU A 73 4.40 -4.84 -6.99
CA LEU A 73 5.05 -3.62 -6.50
C LEU A 73 5.44 -3.73 -5.03
N VAL A 74 4.65 -4.45 -4.22
CA VAL A 74 4.91 -4.66 -2.79
C VAL A 74 4.91 -6.15 -2.49
N ASP A 75 6.02 -6.62 -1.93
CA ASP A 75 6.23 -8.00 -1.53
C ASP A 75 6.97 -8.06 -0.18
N GLN A 76 6.96 -9.24 0.44
CA GLN A 76 7.49 -9.45 1.78
C GLN A 76 9.03 -9.35 1.85
N GLU A 77 9.73 -9.54 0.74
CA GLU A 77 11.19 -9.47 0.65
C GLU A 77 11.65 -8.00 0.54
N SER A 78 11.00 -7.23 -0.33
CA SER A 78 11.37 -5.84 -0.62
C SER A 78 10.77 -4.82 0.36
N PHE A 79 9.57 -5.09 0.89
CA PHE A 79 8.78 -4.14 1.70
C PHE A 79 8.17 -4.81 2.94
N PRO A 80 8.99 -5.44 3.81
CA PRO A 80 8.49 -6.26 4.90
C PRO A 80 7.64 -5.48 5.92
N SER A 81 7.99 -4.23 6.22
CA SER A 81 7.30 -3.41 7.23
C SER A 81 5.94 -2.92 6.70
N LEU A 82 5.88 -2.49 5.44
CA LEU A 82 4.63 -2.13 4.77
C LEU A 82 3.70 -3.33 4.67
N VAL A 83 4.20 -4.51 4.32
CA VAL A 83 3.37 -5.73 4.29
C VAL A 83 2.80 -6.05 5.67
N ALA A 84 3.62 -5.96 6.72
CA ALA A 84 3.14 -6.17 8.10
C ALA A 84 2.06 -5.14 8.48
N TRP A 85 2.31 -3.86 8.18
CA TRP A 85 1.37 -2.79 8.44
C TRP A 85 0.04 -2.96 7.70
N MET A 86 0.06 -3.30 6.40
CA MET A 86 -1.17 -3.51 5.61
C MET A 86 -2.03 -4.62 6.22
N ARG A 87 -1.40 -5.72 6.68
CA ARG A 87 -2.10 -6.82 7.36
C ARG A 87 -2.70 -6.38 8.69
N GLU A 88 -1.93 -5.72 9.53
CA GLU A 88 -2.38 -5.22 10.83
C GLU A 88 -3.53 -4.21 10.66
N PHE A 89 -3.36 -3.22 9.78
CA PHE A 89 -4.39 -2.20 9.50
C PHE A 89 -5.68 -2.81 8.94
N ALA A 90 -5.57 -3.75 8.00
CA ALA A 90 -6.73 -4.45 7.46
C ALA A 90 -7.45 -5.28 8.54
N SER A 91 -6.72 -5.89 9.48
CA SER A 91 -7.31 -6.65 10.59
C SER A 91 -8.17 -5.77 11.51
N CYS A 92 -7.76 -4.52 11.76
CA CYS A 92 -8.53 -3.55 12.55
C CYS A 92 -9.84 -3.12 11.88
N SER A 93 -9.91 -3.18 10.54
CA SER A 93 -11.11 -2.82 9.77
C SER A 93 -12.14 -3.95 9.66
N ARG A 94 -11.74 -5.20 9.94
CA ARG A 94 -12.65 -6.36 9.94
C ARG A 94 -13.54 -6.29 11.17
N ARG A 95 -14.72 -5.68 11.02
CA ARG A 95 -15.69 -5.58 12.12
C ARG A 95 -16.29 -6.96 12.48
N PRO A 96 -16.70 -7.19 13.74
CA PRO A 96 -17.17 -8.49 14.25
C PRO A 96 -18.47 -9.05 13.65
N TRP A 97 -19.25 -8.29 12.88
CA TRP A 97 -20.59 -8.73 12.45
C TRP A 97 -20.59 -9.91 11.47
N LYS A 98 -19.44 -10.32 10.91
CA LYS A 98 -19.34 -11.55 10.11
C LYS A 98 -19.35 -12.83 10.96
N LEU A 99 -19.33 -12.71 12.29
CA LEU A 99 -19.47 -13.82 13.24
C LEU A 99 -20.87 -13.90 13.89
N ALA A 100 -21.79 -13.01 13.50
CA ALA A 100 -23.18 -13.00 13.96
C ALA A 100 -24.13 -13.49 12.86
N GLY A 101 -23.75 -14.57 12.18
CA GLY A 101 -24.58 -15.32 11.24
C GLY A 101 -25.02 -16.64 11.86
#